data_AF-A0A6A3HCL0-F1
#
_entry.id   AF-A0A6A3HCL0-F1
#
_cell.length_a   1.000
_cell.length_b   1.000
_cell.length_c   1.000
_cell.angle_alpha   90.00
_cell.angle_beta   90.00
_cell.angle_gamma   90.00
#
_symmetry.space_group_name_H-M   'P 1'
#
loop_
_entity.id
_entity.type
_entity.pdbx_description
1 polymer ?
#
loop_
_entity_poly.entity_id
_entity_poly.type
_entity_poly.pdbx_seq_one_letter_code
_entity_poly.pdbx_strand_id
1 'polypeptide(L)'
;MPYLDDEDEQQRAIKVHFEQGNGLDDLEAQGYTVKAGALTMWQGERDLNTIIKGVDADSAIILQRILLHTLDIEKKLSEIIANGGIDDDEEEDAAADAQSK
;
A
#
# COMPACT_ATOMS: atom_id res chain seq x y z
N MET A 1 -8.67 -3.80 -1.35
CA MET A 1 -7.46 -2.98 -1.56
C MET A 1 -6.90 -3.36 -2.92
N PRO A 2 -6.62 -2.44 -3.85
CA PRO A 2 -6.35 -2.79 -5.25
C PRO A 2 -4.96 -3.39 -5.54
N TYR A 3 -4.18 -3.78 -4.52
CA TYR A 3 -2.78 -4.16 -4.70
C TYR A 3 -2.41 -5.55 -4.17
N LEU A 4 -3.32 -6.23 -3.49
CA LEU A 4 -3.17 -7.64 -3.14
C LEU A 4 -4.48 -8.32 -3.50
N ASP A 5 -4.40 -9.26 -4.43
CA ASP A 5 -5.48 -10.15 -4.78
C ASP A 5 -5.77 -11.03 -3.55
N ASP A 6 -6.89 -10.74 -2.89
CA ASP A 6 -7.32 -11.49 -1.72
C ASP A 6 -7.73 -12.93 -2.08
N GLU A 7 -7.79 -13.30 -3.37
CA GLU A 7 -8.00 -14.69 -3.81
C GLU A 7 -6.69 -15.48 -3.85
N ASP A 8 -5.55 -14.82 -4.05
CA ASP A 8 -4.22 -15.42 -4.04
C ASP A 8 -3.69 -15.62 -2.61
N GLU A 9 -3.37 -16.87 -2.28
CA GLU A 9 -2.93 -17.24 -0.92
C GLU A 9 -1.61 -16.58 -0.51
N GLN A 10 -0.67 -16.39 -1.44
CA GLN A 10 0.62 -15.76 -1.14
C GLN A 10 0.43 -14.27 -0.88
N GLN A 11 -0.40 -13.60 -1.68
CA GLN A 11 -0.70 -12.18 -1.52
C GLN A 11 -1.46 -11.92 -0.22
N ARG A 12 -2.45 -12.77 0.12
CA ARG A 12 -3.11 -12.74 1.45
C ARG A 12 -2.10 -12.90 2.58
N ALA A 13 -1.16 -13.85 2.48
CA ALA A 13 -0.17 -14.07 3.52
C ALA A 13 0.74 -12.84 3.71
N ILE A 14 1.17 -12.20 2.63
CA ILE A 14 1.93 -10.93 2.67
C ILE A 14 1.11 -9.83 3.34
N LYS A 15 -0.17 -9.68 2.95
CA LYS A 15 -1.08 -8.69 3.54
C LYS A 15 -1.17 -8.85 5.06
N VAL A 16 -1.52 -10.05 5.52
CA VAL A 16 -1.67 -10.36 6.95
C VAL A 16 -0.35 -10.12 7.69
N HIS A 17 0.77 -10.50 7.10
CA HIS A 17 2.09 -10.32 7.71
C HIS A 17 2.44 -8.86 7.99
N PHE A 18 2.09 -7.93 7.10
CA PHE A 18 2.37 -6.50 7.27
C PHE A 18 1.27 -5.72 7.99
N GLU A 19 0.00 -6.09 7.82
CA GLU A 19 -1.13 -5.39 8.45
C GLU A 19 -1.36 -5.81 9.90
N GLN A 20 -1.17 -7.10 10.21
CA GLN A 20 -1.55 -7.69 11.50
C GLN A 20 -0.41 -8.42 12.20
N GLY A 21 0.68 -8.68 11.47
CA GLY A 21 1.84 -9.41 11.95
C GLY A 21 3.04 -8.51 12.20
N ASN A 22 4.21 -9.09 12.00
CA ASN A 22 5.49 -8.54 12.41
C ASN A 22 6.29 -8.01 11.21
N GLY A 23 5.67 -7.78 10.05
CA GLY A 23 6.42 -7.54 8.82
C GLY A 23 7.35 -6.32 8.85
N LEU A 24 6.98 -5.27 9.60
CA LEU A 24 7.88 -4.14 9.81
C LEU A 24 9.03 -4.48 10.78
N ASP A 25 8.80 -5.34 11.78
CA ASP A 25 9.84 -5.83 12.69
C ASP A 25 10.86 -6.71 11.94
N ASP A 26 10.39 -7.54 11.03
CA ASP A 26 11.25 -8.41 10.23
C ASP A 26 12.14 -7.61 9.26
N LEU A 27 11.64 -6.50 8.72
CA LEU A 27 12.45 -5.56 7.93
C LEU A 27 13.52 -4.87 8.78
N GLU A 28 13.20 -4.48 10.02
CA GLU A 28 14.20 -3.95 10.96
C GLU A 28 15.26 -4.99 11.31
N ALA A 29 14.86 -6.25 11.54
CA ALA A 29 15.79 -7.35 11.80
C ALA A 29 16.73 -7.63 10.61
N GLN A 30 16.31 -7.31 9.38
CA GLN A 30 17.12 -7.39 8.17
C GLN A 30 18.05 -6.17 7.96
N GLY A 31 17.96 -5.16 8.84
CA GLY A 31 18.80 -3.97 8.80
C GLY A 31 18.14 -2.73 8.19
N TYR A 32 16.85 -2.78 7.84
CA TYR A 32 16.12 -1.63 7.30
C TYR A 32 15.40 -0.84 8.40
N THR A 33 15.76 0.42 8.57
CA THR A 33 15.15 1.31 9.58
C THR A 33 13.87 1.97 9.04
N VAL A 34 12.82 1.18 8.80
CA VAL A 34 11.60 1.62 8.11
C VAL A 34 10.36 1.68 9.01
N LYS A 35 10.32 0.94 10.12
CA LYS A 35 9.11 0.82 10.95
C LYS A 35 8.65 2.16 11.51
N ALA A 36 9.56 2.91 12.13
CA ALA A 36 9.24 4.21 12.71
C ALA A 36 8.72 5.20 11.65
N GLY A 37 9.32 5.22 10.46
CA GLY A 37 8.88 6.07 9.36
C GLY A 37 7.49 5.67 8.83
N ALA A 38 7.23 4.37 8.66
CA ALA A 38 5.92 3.87 8.24
C ALA A 38 4.82 4.21 9.25
N LEU A 39 5.07 4.00 10.55
CA LEU A 39 4.14 4.38 11.63
C LEU A 39 3.84 5.89 11.62
N THR A 40 4.85 6.72 11.37
CA THR A 40 4.73 8.18 11.31
C THR A 40 3.83 8.61 10.13
N MET A 41 3.95 7.95 8.97
CA MET A 41 3.04 8.15 7.85
C MET A 41 1.60 7.77 8.21
N TRP A 42 1.38 6.63 8.86
CA TRP A 42 0.02 6.23 9.28
C TRP A 42 -0.59 7.20 10.30
N GLN A 43 0.23 7.94 11.05
CA GLN A 43 -0.22 9.01 11.95
C GLN A 43 -0.48 10.35 11.26
N GLY A 44 -0.24 10.45 9.94
CA GLY A 44 -0.59 11.62 9.13
C GLY A 44 0.58 12.47 8.65
N GLU A 45 1.83 12.14 8.96
CA GLU A 45 2.98 12.87 8.42
C GLU A 45 3.13 12.62 6.91
N ARG A 46 3.34 13.69 6.13
CA ARG A 46 3.48 13.64 4.66
C ARG A 46 4.73 14.36 4.15
N ASP A 47 5.52 14.98 5.03
CA ASP A 47 6.83 15.53 4.67
C ASP A 47 7.90 14.44 4.69
N LEU A 48 8.42 14.14 3.49
CA LEU A 48 9.49 13.15 3.31
C LEU A 48 10.73 13.47 4.15
N ASN A 49 11.11 14.75 4.28
CA ASN A 49 12.33 15.11 5.01
C ASN A 49 12.20 14.82 6.50
N THR A 50 11.01 15.01 7.05
CA THR A 50 10.69 14.65 8.43
C THR A 50 10.72 13.14 8.63
N ILE A 51 10.14 12.38 7.70
CA ILE A 51 10.05 10.92 7.75
C ILE A 51 11.43 10.23 7.70
N ILE A 52 12.34 10.68 6.82
CA ILE A 52 13.65 10.01 6.60
C ILE A 52 14.77 10.54 7.49
N LYS A 53 14.46 11.43 8.44
CA LYS A 53 15.47 12.10 9.26
C LYS A 53 16.26 11.08 10.10
N GLY A 54 17.57 10.99 9.85
CA GLY A 54 18.46 10.08 10.58
C GLY A 54 18.37 8.62 10.13
N VAL A 55 17.68 8.36 9.02
CA VAL A 55 17.57 7.04 8.38
C VAL A 55 18.68 6.88 7.34
N ASP A 56 19.19 5.66 7.16
CA ASP A 56 20.17 5.34 6.12
C ASP A 56 19.58 5.46 4.71
N ALA A 57 20.44 5.52 3.68
CA ALA A 57 20.01 5.76 2.31
C ALA A 57 19.06 4.67 1.76
N ASP A 58 19.31 3.40 2.08
CA ASP A 58 18.51 2.29 1.54
C ASP A 58 17.10 2.29 2.16
N SER A 59 17.04 2.46 3.48
CA SER A 59 15.78 2.60 4.21
C SER A 59 15.01 3.88 3.80
N ALA A 60 15.71 4.98 3.52
CA ALA A 60 15.10 6.21 3.03
C ALA A 60 14.43 6.03 1.66
N ILE A 61 15.03 5.23 0.76
CA ILE A 61 14.42 4.89 -0.54
C ILE A 61 13.14 4.07 -0.33
N ILE A 62 13.14 3.12 0.60
CA ILE A 62 11.94 2.33 0.93
C ILE A 62 10.83 3.25 1.47
N LEU A 63 11.16 4.12 2.43
CA LEU A 63 10.20 5.08 2.99
C LEU A 63 9.65 6.05 1.93
N GLN A 64 10.49 6.51 1.01
CA GLN A 64 10.04 7.34 -0.11
C GLN A 64 8.99 6.62 -0.97
N ARG A 65 9.20 5.33 -1.27
CA ARG A 65 8.25 4.52 -2.05
C ARG A 65 6.94 4.28 -1.30
N ILE A 66 7.01 4.01 0.00
CA ILE A 66 5.82 3.87 0.83
C ILE A 66 5.01 5.18 0.78
N LEU A 67 5.65 6.33 1.00
CA LEU A 67 4.99 7.63 0.96
C LEU A 67 4.35 7.92 -0.40
N LEU A 68 5.06 7.64 -1.50
CA LEU A 68 4.54 7.83 -2.85
C LEU A 68 3.24 7.04 -3.06
N HIS A 69 3.24 5.76 -2.70
CA HIS A 69 2.05 4.92 -2.85
C HIS A 69 0.92 5.33 -1.89
N THR A 70 1.26 5.77 -0.67
CA THR A 70 0.27 6.34 0.26
C THR A 70 -0.44 7.54 -0.37
N LEU A 71 0.31 8.49 -0.94
CA LEU A 71 -0.27 9.68 -1.57
C LEU A 71 -1.15 9.33 -2.78
N ASP A 72 -0.72 8.37 -3.60
CA ASP A 72 -1.50 7.90 -4.75
C ASP A 72 -2.84 7.26 -4.30
N ILE A 73 -2.82 6.47 -3.22
CA ILE A 73 -4.02 5.87 -2.64
C ILE A 73 -4.95 6.94 -2.08
N GLU A 74 -4.42 7.91 -1.35
CA GLU A 74 -5.20 9.01 -0.77
C GLU A 74 -5.87 9.86 -1.84
N LYS A 75 -5.17 10.13 -2.94
CA LYS A 75 -5.73 10.83 -4.09
C LYS A 75 -6.90 10.05 -4.68
N LYS A 76 -6.71 8.76 -4.98
CA LYS A 76 -7.77 7.89 -5.51
C LYS A 76 -8.98 7.82 -4.57
N LEU A 77 -8.74 7.67 -3.27
CA LEU A 77 -9.81 7.64 -2.26
C LEU A 77 -10.57 8.98 -2.22
N SER A 78 -9.87 10.11 -2.33
CA SER A 78 -10.49 11.43 -2.37
C SER A 78 -11.37 11.61 -3.61
N GLU A 79 -10.93 11.12 -4.77
CA GLU A 79 -11.70 11.11 -6.01
C GLU A 79 -12.97 10.25 -5.88
N ILE A 80 -12.85 9.05 -5.32
CA ILE A 80 -14.00 8.15 -5.04
C ILE A 80 -15.02 8.85 -4.13
N ILE A 81 -14.57 9.46 -3.03
CA ILE A 81 -15.44 10.17 -2.10
C ILE A 81 -16.12 11.37 -2.77
N ALA A 82 -15.39 12.12 -3.61
CA ALA A 82 -15.94 13.25 -4.36
C ALA A 82 -17.00 12.85 -5.38
N ASN A 83 -16.88 11.64 -5.96
CA ASN A 83 -17.80 11.11 -6.96
C ASN A 83 -19.06 10.44 -6.37
N GLY A 84 -19.23 10.43 -5.04
CA GLY A 84 -20.42 9.88 -4.37
C GLY A 84 -20.23 8.52 -3.72
N GLY A 85 -19.01 7.98 -3.72
CA GLY A 85 -18.69 6.64 -3.20
C GLY A 85 -18.27 5.68 -4.31
N ILE A 86 -18.06 4.42 -3.96
CA ILE A 86 -17.94 3.33 -4.94
C ILE A 86 -19.38 2.94 -5.25
N ASP A 87 -19.84 3.19 -6.48
CA ASP A 87 -21.05 2.55 -6.99
C ASP A 87 -20.67 1.08 -7.21
N ASP A 88 -21.18 0.17 -6.39
CA ASP A 88 -20.93 -1.29 -6.45
C ASP A 88 -21.55 -1.95 -7.72
N ASP A 89 -21.87 -1.17 -8.75
CA ASP A 89 -22.58 -1.59 -9.97
C ASP A 89 -21.63 -1.84 -11.16
N GLU A 90 -20.34 -2.10 -10.93
CA GLU A 90 -19.41 -2.63 -11.94
C GLU A 90 -19.01 -4.09 -11.62
N GLU A 91 -20.00 -4.96 -11.42
CA GLU A 91 -19.88 -6.37 -11.84
C GLU A 91 -20.25 -6.46 -13.33
N GLU A 92 -19.48 -7.24 -14.09
CA GLU A 92 -19.64 -7.57 -15.52
C GLU A 92 -19.09 -6.56 -16.55
N ASP A 93 -17.78 -6.64 -16.85
CA ASP A 93 -17.35 -6.63 -18.26
C ASP A 93 -15.90 -7.13 -18.43
N ALA A 94 -15.72 -8.44 -18.60
CA ALA A 94 -14.65 -9.05 -19.43
C ALA A 94 -14.70 -10.60 -19.44
N ALA A 95 -15.86 -11.21 -19.71
CA ALA A 95 -15.93 -12.64 -20.02
C ALA A 95 -16.96 -12.94 -21.12
N ALA A 96 -16.89 -12.20 -22.23
CA ALA A 96 -17.69 -12.49 -23.41
C ALA A 96 -16.94 -12.15 -24.71
N ASP A 97 -15.77 -12.73 -24.94
CA ASP A 97 -15.35 -13.02 -26.32
C ASP A 97 -14.21 -14.05 -26.39
N ALA A 98 -14.58 -15.34 -26.49
CA ALA A 98 -13.79 -16.37 -27.18
C ALA A 98 -14.57 -17.69 -27.30
N GLN A 99 -15.77 -17.65 -27.88
CA GLN A 99 -16.33 -18.81 -28.60
C GLN A 99 -16.53 -18.44 -30.07
N SER A 100 -15.50 -18.66 -30.89
CA SER A 100 -15.67 -18.91 -32.32
C SER A 100 -14.40 -19.49 -32.94
N LYS A 101 -14.26 -20.82 -32.90
CA LYS A 101 -14.26 -21.71 -34.08
C LYS A 101 -13.92 -23.14 -33.71
#